data_AF-A0A1Q7S691-F1
#
_entry.id   AF-A0A1Q7S691-F1
#
_cell.length_a   1.000
_cell.length_b   1.000
_cell.length_c   1.000
_cell.angle_alpha   90.00
_cell.angle_beta   90.00
_cell.angle_gamma   90.00
#
_symmetry.space_group_name_H-M   'P 1'
#
loop_
_entity.id
_entity.type
_entity.pdbx_description
1 polymer ?
#
loop_
_entity_poly.entity_id
_entity_poly.type
_entity_poly.pdbx_seq_one_letter_code
_entity_poly.pdbx_strand_id
1 'polypeptide(L)'
;MTSALETLTPNPEVEAERRRALRALLCRPLLTPAETPENYIVVRRHTEWLKQWLTEFPAWSLHIDRDLARLRKIPPDLLDETRPAIDRTSGICFSKRRYALLCLALAGLEQSDRQTTLAEIAHAIMELAASDPDLQAAGMSFDIGNYDQRRDLVHAVRFLIDMGLLRRLDGDEGQFLNRNGSSDVLYEIDRRILAAILNVSRSASSVEMAAETNIGDSLPERVARLIDDPMTPTEDASFQRIRARLVRALLDDPILYFHDLNDEERVYLDKHRGYLLRQIHEATGLIAEIRREGIAMVDDDGDLTDLKLPENTTEGNLSLFLVQWFAQISKTNSRPAIPVSAVEEHVRSLIQVHGSQWRKEVREAGAEAWLTQDALSRLRSLRLIQIAGNEVVPLAACGRYAPNNSLNGSDNEE
;
A
#
# COMPACT_ATOMS: atom_id res chain seq x y z
N MET A 1 0.84 -24.07 -52.28
CA MET A 1 1.98 -23.24 -51.82
C MET A 1 1.52 -22.43 -50.63
N THR A 2 1.66 -23.07 -49.49
CA THR A 2 1.48 -22.59 -48.13
C THR A 2 2.45 -21.43 -47.91
N SER A 3 1.96 -20.21 -47.74
CA SER A 3 2.77 -19.07 -47.30
C SER A 3 2.58 -18.93 -45.80
N ALA A 4 3.68 -19.09 -45.08
CA ALA A 4 3.77 -19.13 -43.65
C ALA A 4 3.22 -17.84 -43.02
N LEU A 5 2.21 -18.01 -42.16
CA LEU A 5 1.99 -17.12 -41.02
C LEU A 5 3.18 -17.36 -40.08
N GLU A 6 4.22 -16.54 -40.22
CA GLU A 6 5.21 -16.36 -39.17
C GLU A 6 4.46 -15.92 -37.91
N THR A 7 4.27 -16.86 -36.99
CA THR A 7 4.03 -16.59 -35.59
C THR A 7 5.24 -15.80 -35.08
N LEU A 8 5.17 -14.46 -35.15
CA LEU A 8 6.12 -13.57 -34.51
C LEU A 8 6.13 -13.92 -33.02
N THR A 9 7.18 -14.63 -32.62
CA THR A 9 7.58 -14.69 -31.22
C THR A 9 7.75 -13.24 -30.76
N PRO A 10 7.05 -12.83 -29.69
CA PRO A 10 7.18 -11.47 -29.18
C PRO A 10 8.66 -11.19 -28.87
N ASN A 11 9.15 -10.02 -29.28
CA ASN A 11 10.55 -9.65 -29.09
C ASN A 11 10.87 -9.65 -27.57
N PRO A 12 11.80 -10.49 -27.08
CA PRO A 12 12.07 -10.63 -25.65
C PRO A 12 12.55 -9.32 -25.00
N GLU A 13 13.22 -8.45 -25.76
CA GLU A 13 13.62 -7.13 -25.28
C GLU A 13 12.40 -6.24 -25.02
N VAL A 14 11.41 -6.28 -25.92
CA VAL A 14 10.16 -5.52 -25.76
C VAL A 14 9.37 -6.01 -24.56
N GLU A 15 9.32 -7.32 -24.32
CA GLU A 15 8.67 -7.89 -23.14
C GLU A 15 9.38 -7.50 -21.85
N ALA A 16 10.72 -7.52 -21.82
CA ALA A 16 11.49 -7.08 -20.67
C ALA A 16 11.27 -5.59 -20.37
N GLU A 17 11.22 -4.73 -21.40
CA GLU A 17 10.91 -3.31 -21.22
C GLU A 17 9.47 -3.08 -20.74
N ARG A 18 8.49 -3.80 -21.29
CA ARG A 18 7.09 -3.76 -20.82
C ARG A 18 6.97 -4.17 -19.37
N ARG A 19 7.67 -5.23 -18.97
CA ARG A 19 7.74 -5.69 -17.59
C ARG A 19 8.34 -4.62 -16.69
N ARG A 20 9.49 -4.04 -17.06
CA ARG A 20 10.11 -2.93 -16.32
C ARG A 20 9.15 -1.73 -16.19
N ALA A 21 8.45 -1.37 -17.26
CA ALA A 21 7.48 -0.27 -17.26
C ALA A 21 6.33 -0.51 -16.29
N LEU A 22 5.71 -1.69 -16.35
CA LEU A 22 4.58 -2.03 -15.49
C LEU A 22 5.02 -2.10 -14.02
N ARG A 23 6.16 -2.76 -13.74
CA ARG A 23 6.72 -2.83 -12.37
C ARG A 23 6.96 -1.44 -11.80
N ALA A 24 7.57 -0.54 -12.57
CA ALA A 24 7.79 0.84 -12.13
C ALA A 24 6.49 1.57 -11.75
N LEU A 25 5.42 1.39 -12.53
CA LEU A 25 4.10 1.96 -12.24
C LEU A 25 3.42 1.32 -11.02
N LEU A 26 3.60 0.01 -10.81
CA LEU A 26 3.04 -0.69 -9.64
C LEU A 26 3.70 -0.20 -8.34
N CYS A 27 5.02 -0.05 -8.33
CA CYS A 27 5.77 0.46 -7.17
C CYS A 27 5.53 1.94 -6.92
N ARG A 28 5.47 2.74 -7.99
CA ARG A 28 5.25 4.20 -7.93
C ARG A 28 4.14 4.59 -8.90
N PRO A 29 2.89 4.65 -8.43
CA PRO A 29 1.75 4.99 -9.27
C PRO A 29 1.71 6.44 -9.75
N LEU A 30 2.69 7.27 -9.37
CA LEU A 30 2.97 8.59 -9.92
C LEU A 30 4.47 8.64 -10.24
N LEU A 31 4.80 8.80 -11.51
CA LEU A 31 6.17 8.95 -12.00
C LEU A 31 6.32 10.32 -12.64
N THR A 32 7.43 10.99 -12.36
CA THR A 32 7.81 12.25 -12.98
C THR A 32 9.15 12.07 -13.71
N PRO A 33 9.39 12.81 -14.81
CA PRO A 33 10.68 12.81 -15.50
C PRO A 33 11.80 13.41 -14.65
N ALA A 34 11.47 14.27 -13.67
CA ALA A 34 12.44 14.89 -12.77
C ALA A 34 13.02 13.89 -11.77
N GLU A 35 12.18 13.02 -11.20
CA GLU A 35 12.61 12.06 -10.17
C GLU A 35 13.05 10.72 -10.75
N THR A 36 12.39 10.25 -11.80
CA THR A 36 12.55 8.88 -12.33
C THR A 36 12.63 8.86 -13.86
N PRO A 37 13.60 9.56 -14.49
CA PRO A 37 13.65 9.74 -15.94
C PRO A 37 13.67 8.42 -16.72
N GLU A 38 14.48 7.44 -16.29
CA GLU A 38 14.59 6.16 -16.99
C GLU A 38 13.26 5.39 -17.01
N ASN A 39 12.61 5.27 -15.85
CA ASN A 39 11.32 4.57 -15.74
C ASN A 39 10.24 5.30 -16.54
N TYR A 40 10.22 6.63 -16.48
CA TYR A 40 9.27 7.45 -17.22
C TYR A 40 9.43 7.28 -18.75
N ILE A 41 10.66 7.24 -19.26
CA ILE A 41 10.94 7.02 -20.69
C ILE A 41 10.40 5.66 -21.15
N VAL A 42 10.65 4.61 -20.37
CA VAL A 42 10.22 3.24 -20.71
C VAL A 42 8.70 3.11 -20.63
N VAL A 43 8.05 3.74 -19.63
CA VAL A 43 6.57 3.83 -19.54
C VAL A 43 5.98 4.55 -20.75
N ARG A 44 6.54 5.70 -21.15
CA ARG A 44 6.06 6.44 -22.33
C ARG A 44 6.17 5.62 -23.60
N ARG A 45 7.28 4.89 -23.79
CA ARG A 45 7.52 4.04 -24.95
C ARG A 45 6.45 2.96 -25.11
N HIS A 46 5.98 2.39 -24.00
CA HIS A 46 5.02 1.29 -23.99
C HIS A 46 3.60 1.70 -23.59
N THR A 47 3.25 2.99 -23.76
CA THR A 47 1.96 3.57 -23.34
C THR A 47 0.73 2.78 -23.79
N GLU A 48 0.65 2.41 -25.07
CA GLU A 48 -0.54 1.74 -25.61
C GLU A 48 -0.75 0.35 -24.98
N TRP A 49 0.33 -0.43 -24.87
CA TRP A 49 0.27 -1.75 -24.24
C TRP A 49 -0.10 -1.63 -22.75
N LEU A 50 0.51 -0.68 -22.03
CA LEU A 50 0.22 -0.46 -20.62
C LEU A 50 -1.25 -0.08 -20.41
N LYS A 51 -1.77 0.90 -21.17
CA LYS A 51 -3.17 1.33 -21.08
C LYS A 51 -4.12 0.18 -21.37
N GLN A 52 -3.87 -0.60 -22.41
CA GLN A 52 -4.70 -1.76 -22.77
C GLN A 52 -4.72 -2.78 -21.63
N TRP A 53 -3.55 -3.20 -21.16
CA TRP A 53 -3.45 -4.23 -20.12
C TRP A 53 -4.07 -3.77 -18.79
N LEU A 54 -3.79 -2.53 -18.36
CA LEU A 54 -4.32 -1.97 -17.12
C LEU A 54 -5.84 -1.75 -17.17
N THR A 55 -6.38 -1.37 -18.32
CA THR A 55 -7.83 -1.23 -18.49
C THR A 55 -8.51 -2.60 -18.52
N GLU A 56 -7.90 -3.58 -19.19
CA GLU A 56 -8.49 -4.90 -19.37
C GLU A 56 -8.50 -5.72 -18.06
N PHE A 57 -7.36 -5.83 -17.38
CA PHE A 57 -7.18 -6.79 -16.30
C PHE A 57 -7.61 -6.23 -14.95
N PRO A 58 -6.94 -5.23 -14.36
CA PRO A 58 -7.36 -4.63 -13.08
C PRO A 58 -8.37 -3.49 -13.23
N ALA A 59 -8.76 -3.10 -14.45
CA ALA A 59 -9.59 -1.93 -14.72
C ALA A 59 -9.08 -0.67 -13.99
N TRP A 60 -7.78 -0.41 -14.12
CA TRP A 60 -7.12 0.81 -13.66
C TRP A 60 -6.90 1.76 -14.83
N SER A 61 -6.94 3.06 -14.58
CA SER A 61 -6.66 4.08 -15.60
C SER A 61 -5.22 4.57 -15.51
N LEU A 62 -4.60 4.75 -16.66
CA LEU A 62 -3.24 5.27 -16.80
C LEU A 62 -3.27 6.57 -17.61
N HIS A 63 -2.98 7.69 -16.93
CA HIS A 63 -2.81 8.99 -17.56
C HIS A 63 -1.32 9.25 -17.77
N ILE A 64 -0.91 9.57 -19.00
CA ILE A 64 0.47 9.91 -19.34
C ILE A 64 0.42 11.18 -20.18
N ASP A 65 1.14 12.20 -19.74
CA ASP A 65 1.39 13.41 -20.52
C ASP A 65 2.91 13.62 -20.69
N ARG A 66 3.37 14.85 -20.89
CA ARG A 66 4.79 15.20 -21.05
C ARG A 66 5.53 15.41 -19.72
N ASP A 67 4.79 15.56 -18.63
CA ASP A 67 5.24 16.04 -17.33
C ASP A 67 5.09 14.95 -16.25
N LEU A 68 4.17 13.99 -16.40
CA LEU A 68 3.96 12.89 -15.46
C LEU A 68 3.33 11.65 -16.12
N ALA A 69 3.43 10.52 -15.41
CA ALA A 69 2.66 9.30 -15.65
C ALA A 69 1.97 8.90 -14.34
N ARG A 70 0.63 8.86 -14.35
CA ARG A 70 -0.23 8.56 -13.20
C ARG A 70 -1.05 7.30 -13.44
N LEU A 71 -0.75 6.25 -12.69
CA LEU A 71 -1.58 5.05 -12.57
C LEU A 71 -2.58 5.21 -11.43
N ARG A 72 -3.87 5.22 -11.74
CA ARG A 72 -4.95 5.30 -10.75
C ARG A 72 -5.38 3.90 -10.30
N LYS A 73 -4.75 3.42 -9.22
CA LYS A 73 -5.04 2.10 -8.62
C LYS A 73 -6.29 2.14 -7.74
N ILE A 74 -7.16 1.18 -7.94
CA ILE A 74 -8.28 0.87 -7.05
C ILE A 74 -7.88 -0.37 -6.25
N PRO A 75 -7.83 -0.32 -4.90
CA PRO A 75 -7.47 -1.48 -4.11
C PRO A 75 -8.58 -2.54 -4.17
N PRO A 76 -8.25 -3.82 -3.93
CA PRO A 76 -9.23 -4.91 -3.89
C PRO A 76 -10.17 -4.81 -2.67
N ASP A 77 -9.65 -4.33 -1.54
CA ASP A 77 -10.39 -4.00 -0.32
C ASP A 77 -10.23 -2.51 -0.03
N LEU A 78 -11.34 -1.78 -0.04
CA LEU A 78 -11.38 -0.33 0.18
C LEU A 78 -11.21 0.05 1.65
N LEU A 79 -11.31 -0.91 2.56
CA LEU A 79 -11.22 -0.71 4.01
C LEU A 79 -9.95 -1.34 4.61
N ASP A 80 -9.01 -1.75 3.75
CA ASP A 80 -7.72 -2.27 4.20
C ASP A 80 -6.91 -1.17 4.92
N GLU A 81 -6.72 -1.34 6.23
CA GLU A 81 -5.95 -0.43 7.08
C GLU A 81 -4.46 -0.81 7.21
N THR A 82 -4.00 -1.84 6.48
CA THR A 82 -2.62 -2.36 6.61
C THR A 82 -1.59 -1.59 5.77
N ARG A 83 -2.02 -0.65 4.92
CA ARG A 83 -1.15 0.10 4.00
C ARG A 83 -1.22 1.61 4.24
N PRO A 84 -0.80 2.10 5.42
CA PRO A 84 -0.84 3.52 5.71
C PRO A 84 0.14 4.29 4.82
N ALA A 85 -0.13 5.57 4.62
CA ALA A 85 0.86 6.50 4.12
C ALA A 85 2.00 6.61 5.14
N ILE A 86 3.24 6.63 4.66
CA ILE A 86 4.44 6.66 5.49
C ILE A 86 5.29 7.86 5.08
N ASP A 87 5.72 8.66 6.05
CA ASP A 87 6.82 9.59 5.83
C ASP A 87 8.10 8.77 5.67
N ARG A 88 8.55 8.56 4.42
CA ARG A 88 9.73 7.75 4.11
C ARG A 88 11.01 8.24 4.79
N THR A 89 11.08 9.52 5.17
CA THR A 89 12.24 10.08 5.87
C THR A 89 12.33 9.59 7.31
N SER A 90 11.18 9.46 7.99
CA SER A 90 11.13 9.09 9.41
C SER A 90 10.63 7.66 9.67
N GLY A 91 10.06 7.00 8.65
CA GLY A 91 9.40 5.70 8.79
C GLY A 91 8.05 5.75 9.53
N ILE A 92 7.54 6.95 9.83
CA ILE A 92 6.31 7.11 10.63
C ILE A 92 5.06 6.97 9.76
N CYS A 93 4.20 6.03 10.12
CA CYS A 93 2.88 5.85 9.53
C CYS A 93 1.94 7.02 9.87
N PHE A 94 1.02 7.33 8.95
CA PHE A 94 0.08 8.42 9.13
C PHE A 94 -1.00 8.07 10.17
N SER A 95 -1.21 8.99 11.11
CA SER A 95 -2.38 8.95 11.99
C SER A 95 -3.59 9.60 11.30
N LYS A 96 -4.79 9.44 11.87
CA LYS A 96 -6.00 10.14 11.40
C LYS A 96 -5.78 11.66 11.25
N ARG A 97 -5.08 12.28 12.20
CA ARG A 97 -4.72 13.70 12.16
C ARG A 97 -3.79 14.03 10.99
N ARG A 98 -2.76 13.20 10.73
CA ARG A 98 -1.84 13.43 9.60
C ARG A 98 -2.56 13.34 8.25
N TYR A 99 -3.51 12.41 8.10
CA TYR A 99 -4.37 12.37 6.91
C TYR A 99 -5.24 13.62 6.78
N ALA A 100 -5.86 14.09 7.88
CA ALA A 100 -6.63 15.33 7.85
C ALA A 100 -5.77 16.54 7.47
N LEU A 101 -4.57 16.67 8.05
CA LEU A 101 -3.61 17.73 7.70
C LEU A 101 -3.15 17.63 6.24
N LEU A 102 -2.94 16.43 5.72
CA LEU A 102 -2.61 16.21 4.30
C LEU A 102 -3.73 16.72 3.38
N CYS A 103 -4.99 16.35 3.67
CA CYS A 103 -6.13 16.81 2.87
C CYS A 103 -6.32 18.32 2.94
N LEU A 104 -6.19 18.93 4.13
CA LEU A 104 -6.29 20.38 4.30
C LEU A 104 -5.12 21.12 3.65
N ALA A 105 -3.91 20.57 3.70
CA ALA A 105 -2.76 21.11 2.99
C ALA A 105 -3.02 21.11 1.48
N LEU A 106 -3.49 20.00 0.90
CA LEU A 106 -3.84 19.93 -0.52
C LEU A 106 -4.89 20.98 -0.91
N ALA A 107 -5.93 21.16 -0.09
CA ALA A 107 -6.96 22.17 -0.32
C ALA A 107 -6.40 23.61 -0.25
N GLY A 108 -5.49 23.90 0.71
CA GLY A 108 -4.82 25.20 0.81
C GLY A 108 -3.85 25.47 -0.35
N LEU A 109 -3.12 24.45 -0.81
CA LEU A 109 -2.19 24.55 -1.94
C LEU A 109 -2.89 24.85 -3.26
N GLU A 110 -4.14 24.42 -3.44
CA GLU A 110 -4.94 24.73 -4.63
C GLU A 110 -5.22 26.25 -4.76
N GLN A 111 -5.32 26.95 -3.63
CA GLN A 111 -5.53 28.40 -3.57
C GLN A 111 -4.22 29.20 -3.57
N SER A 112 -3.08 28.51 -3.43
CA SER A 112 -1.77 29.14 -3.27
C SER A 112 -1.15 29.53 -4.61
N ASP A 113 -0.21 30.48 -4.58
CA ASP A 113 0.62 30.85 -5.73
C ASP A 113 1.61 29.73 -6.12
N ARG A 114 2.46 29.95 -7.12
CA ARG A 114 3.44 28.94 -7.57
C ARG A 114 4.44 28.55 -6.47
N GLN A 115 4.67 29.45 -5.52
CA GLN A 115 5.52 29.22 -4.36
C GLN A 115 4.71 29.46 -3.09
N THR A 116 5.06 28.74 -2.04
CA THR A 116 4.44 28.93 -0.72
C THR A 116 5.44 28.60 0.38
N THR A 117 5.16 29.03 1.60
CA THR A 117 5.96 28.68 2.77
C THR A 117 5.26 27.69 3.70
N LEU A 118 6.03 27.06 4.59
CA LEU A 118 5.45 26.16 5.58
C LEU A 118 4.50 26.89 6.54
N ALA A 119 4.80 28.14 6.89
CA ALA A 119 3.88 28.95 7.69
C ALA A 119 2.58 29.26 6.93
N GLU A 120 2.63 29.58 5.64
CA GLU A 120 1.42 29.82 4.82
C GLU A 120 0.54 28.57 4.74
N ILE A 121 1.13 27.40 4.51
CA ILE A 121 0.41 26.12 4.54
C ILE A 121 -0.26 25.91 5.91
N ALA A 122 0.46 26.17 7.00
CA ALA A 122 -0.09 26.05 8.35
C ALA A 122 -1.27 27.00 8.59
N HIS A 123 -1.19 28.26 8.13
CA HIS A 123 -2.28 29.23 8.24
C HIS A 123 -3.49 28.79 7.40
N ALA A 124 -3.29 28.35 6.16
CA ALA A 124 -4.38 27.86 5.31
C ALA A 124 -5.12 26.67 5.95
N ILE A 125 -4.39 25.75 6.59
CA ILE A 125 -4.98 24.63 7.33
C ILE A 125 -5.82 25.14 8.51
N MET A 126 -5.32 26.11 9.29
CA MET A 126 -6.05 26.69 10.41
C MET A 126 -7.34 27.37 9.95
N GLU A 127 -7.28 28.14 8.86
CA GLU A 127 -8.44 28.84 8.29
C GLU A 127 -9.49 27.84 7.77
N LEU A 128 -9.08 26.86 6.98
CA LEU A 128 -9.98 25.83 6.45
C LEU A 128 -10.65 25.04 7.58
N ALA A 129 -9.86 24.57 8.56
CA ALA A 129 -10.39 23.82 9.69
C ALA A 129 -11.35 24.66 10.54
N ALA A 130 -11.09 25.96 10.74
CA ALA A 130 -11.97 26.86 11.50
C ALA A 130 -13.25 27.22 10.75
N SER A 131 -13.22 27.23 9.41
CA SER A 131 -14.36 27.59 8.57
C SER A 131 -15.39 26.48 8.36
N ASP A 132 -15.02 25.22 8.62
CA ASP A 132 -15.85 24.04 8.36
C ASP A 132 -16.50 23.51 9.67
N PRO A 133 -17.83 23.60 9.82
CA PRO A 133 -18.53 23.12 11.03
C PRO A 133 -18.41 21.62 11.27
N ASP A 134 -18.32 20.80 10.22
CA ASP A 134 -18.24 19.34 10.35
C ASP A 134 -16.87 18.91 10.85
N LEU A 135 -15.81 19.58 10.39
CA LEU A 135 -14.45 19.39 10.93
C LEU A 135 -14.37 19.79 12.41
N GLN A 136 -15.01 20.90 12.79
CA GLN A 136 -15.10 21.31 14.20
C GLN A 136 -15.87 20.30 15.04
N ALA A 137 -17.02 19.82 14.55
CA ALA A 137 -17.83 18.80 15.21
C ALA A 137 -17.08 17.46 15.36
N ALA A 138 -16.25 17.10 14.39
CA ALA A 138 -15.36 15.94 14.44
C ALA A 138 -14.15 16.13 15.38
N GLY A 139 -13.99 17.32 15.99
CA GLY A 139 -12.89 17.65 16.89
C GLY A 139 -11.55 17.88 16.18
N MET A 140 -11.57 18.13 14.86
CA MET A 140 -10.36 18.46 14.12
C MET A 140 -9.92 19.89 14.48
N SER A 141 -8.86 19.99 15.28
CA SER A 141 -8.22 21.25 15.65
C SER A 141 -6.73 21.20 15.31
N PHE A 142 -6.21 22.31 14.80
CA PHE A 142 -4.80 22.49 14.51
C PHE A 142 -4.32 23.81 15.11
N ASP A 143 -3.29 23.71 15.95
CA ASP A 143 -2.64 24.80 16.65
C ASP A 143 -1.14 24.75 16.34
N ILE A 144 -0.67 25.75 15.58
CA ILE A 144 0.74 25.92 15.25
C ILE A 144 1.60 26.14 16.51
N GLY A 145 1.03 26.56 17.64
CA GLY A 145 1.72 26.66 18.93
C GLY A 145 2.11 25.30 19.53
N ASN A 146 1.38 24.24 19.21
CA ASN A 146 1.61 22.90 19.73
C ASN A 146 2.72 22.16 18.93
N TYR A 147 3.77 21.70 19.63
CA TYR A 147 4.91 21.02 19.02
C TYR A 147 4.52 19.72 18.28
N ASP A 148 3.68 18.88 18.90
CA ASP A 148 3.30 17.60 18.31
C ASP A 148 2.44 17.79 17.05
N GLN A 149 1.61 18.82 17.04
CA GLN A 149 0.80 19.15 15.87
C GLN A 149 1.66 19.72 14.74
N ARG A 150 2.63 20.61 15.04
CA ARG A 150 3.64 21.04 14.05
C ARG A 150 4.40 19.85 13.48
N ARG A 151 4.79 18.89 14.33
CA ARG A 151 5.48 17.67 13.89
C ARG A 151 4.63 16.84 12.93
N ASP A 152 3.33 16.71 13.20
CA ASP A 152 2.41 16.03 12.30
C ASP A 152 2.24 16.74 10.97
N LEU A 153 2.23 18.07 10.94
CA LEU A 153 2.25 18.84 9.68
C LEU A 153 3.54 18.59 8.90
N VAL A 154 4.70 18.57 9.57
CA VAL A 154 5.98 18.27 8.90
C VAL A 154 5.96 16.90 8.24
N HIS A 155 5.37 15.88 8.87
CA HIS A 155 5.19 14.56 8.23
C HIS A 155 4.31 14.63 6.98
N ALA A 156 3.20 15.38 7.02
CA ALA A 156 2.34 15.59 5.85
C ALA A 156 3.09 16.29 4.72
N VAL A 157 3.86 17.33 5.01
CA VAL A 157 4.65 18.07 4.02
C VAL A 157 5.77 17.22 3.42
N ARG A 158 6.48 16.43 4.23
CA ARG A 158 7.49 15.48 3.73
C ARG A 158 6.89 14.44 2.81
N PHE A 159 5.67 13.98 3.08
CA PHE A 159 4.95 13.10 2.17
C PHE A 159 4.62 13.80 0.84
N LEU A 160 4.22 15.07 0.86
CA LEU A 160 4.01 15.85 -0.37
C LEU A 160 5.31 16.07 -1.16
N ILE A 161 6.45 16.20 -0.48
CA ILE A 161 7.77 16.26 -1.10
C ILE A 161 8.13 14.91 -1.74
N ASP A 162 7.92 13.78 -1.04
CA ASP A 162 8.17 12.43 -1.58
C ASP A 162 7.29 12.09 -2.79
N MET A 163 6.09 12.69 -2.87
CA MET A 163 5.21 12.61 -4.03
C MET A 163 5.60 13.56 -5.18
N GLY A 164 6.63 14.40 -4.99
CA GLY A 164 7.08 15.39 -5.96
C GLY A 164 6.20 16.65 -6.06
N LEU A 165 5.13 16.76 -5.27
CA LEU A 165 4.21 17.90 -5.30
C LEU A 165 4.90 19.19 -4.83
N LEU A 166 5.68 19.08 -3.75
CA LEU A 166 6.42 20.21 -3.18
C LEU A 166 7.91 20.00 -3.42
N ARG A 167 8.57 21.01 -4.00
CA ARG A 167 10.02 21.03 -4.15
C ARG A 167 10.60 22.08 -3.23
N ARG A 168 11.46 21.66 -2.30
CA ARG A 168 12.15 22.59 -1.40
C ARG A 168 13.08 23.51 -2.19
N LEU A 169 12.92 24.81 -2.01
CA LEU A 169 13.78 25.84 -2.59
C LEU A 169 14.79 26.37 -1.56
N ASP A 170 14.33 26.61 -0.33
CA ASP A 170 15.16 27.12 0.77
C ASP A 170 14.60 26.70 2.14
N GLY A 171 15.46 26.64 3.15
CA GLY A 171 15.10 26.29 4.53
C GLY A 171 15.16 24.79 4.89
N ASP A 172 14.70 24.46 6.10
CA ASP A 172 14.63 23.09 6.64
C ASP A 172 13.42 22.94 7.57
N GLU A 173 12.60 21.89 7.37
CA GLU A 173 11.40 21.66 8.18
C GLU A 173 11.74 21.36 9.65
N GLY A 174 12.95 20.91 9.94
CA GLY A 174 13.44 20.77 11.30
C GLY A 174 13.44 22.10 12.08
N GLN A 175 13.65 23.22 11.38
CA GLN A 175 13.63 24.55 12.01
C GLN A 175 12.22 25.00 12.38
N PHE A 176 11.20 24.60 11.61
CA PHE A 176 9.80 24.89 11.90
C PHE A 176 9.30 24.23 13.21
N LEU A 177 9.93 23.13 13.62
CA LEU A 177 9.64 22.51 14.92
C LEU A 177 10.06 23.41 16.09
N ASN A 178 11.12 24.20 15.89
CA ASN A 178 11.68 25.11 16.89
C ASN A 178 11.00 26.48 16.81
N ARG A 179 10.24 26.85 17.84
CA ARG A 179 9.48 28.14 17.91
C ARG A 179 10.33 29.41 17.70
N ASN A 180 11.66 29.29 17.78
CA ASN A 180 12.62 30.39 17.69
C ASN A 180 13.31 30.50 16.30
N GLY A 181 12.96 29.65 15.33
CA GLY A 181 13.52 29.71 13.99
C GLY A 181 13.00 30.92 13.22
N SER A 182 13.90 31.87 12.90
CA SER A 182 13.59 33.01 12.02
C SER A 182 13.57 32.65 10.53
N SER A 183 13.79 31.37 10.18
CA SER A 183 13.76 30.88 8.82
C SER A 183 12.54 29.97 8.64
N ASP A 184 11.62 30.42 7.79
CA ASP A 184 10.58 29.56 7.22
C ASP A 184 11.18 28.69 6.10
N VAL A 185 10.42 27.71 5.62
CA VAL A 185 10.81 26.85 4.50
C VAL A 185 10.02 27.26 3.27
N LEU A 186 10.71 27.53 2.17
CA LEU A 186 10.12 27.94 0.90
C LEU A 186 10.01 26.74 -0.05
N TYR A 187 8.84 26.56 -0.64
CA TYR A 187 8.55 25.51 -1.61
C TYR A 187 8.12 26.06 -2.96
N GLU A 188 8.44 25.35 -4.02
CA GLU A 188 7.73 25.42 -5.30
C GLU A 188 6.66 24.33 -5.36
N ILE A 189 5.48 24.68 -5.87
CA ILE A 189 4.35 23.78 -6.05
C ILE A 189 4.29 23.28 -7.49
N ASP A 190 4.27 21.96 -7.70
CA ASP A 190 3.93 21.36 -8.99
C ASP A 190 2.41 21.21 -9.14
N ARG A 191 1.77 22.19 -9.79
CA ARG A 191 0.31 22.20 -10.02
C ARG A 191 -0.20 21.03 -10.86
N ARG A 192 0.66 20.38 -11.66
CA ARG A 192 0.25 19.24 -12.50
C ARG A 192 0.11 18.00 -11.63
N ILE A 193 1.06 17.81 -10.71
CA ILE A 193 0.97 16.76 -9.70
C ILE A 193 -0.22 17.03 -8.77
N LEU A 194 -0.45 18.28 -8.37
CA LEU A 194 -1.61 18.65 -7.54
C LEU A 194 -2.93 18.20 -8.18
N ALA A 195 -3.11 18.47 -9.47
CA ALA A 195 -4.29 18.07 -10.22
C ALA A 195 -4.42 16.54 -10.42
N ALA A 196 -3.31 15.79 -10.32
CA ALA A 196 -3.26 14.35 -10.57
C ALA A 196 -3.22 13.48 -9.29
N ILE A 197 -3.04 14.08 -8.11
CA ILE A 197 -2.79 13.34 -6.86
C ILE A 197 -4.02 12.57 -6.40
N LEU A 198 -5.20 13.18 -6.49
CA LEU A 198 -6.46 12.58 -6.06
C LEU A 198 -6.87 11.47 -7.02
N ASN A 199 -7.13 10.29 -6.44
CA ASN A 199 -7.68 9.15 -7.17
C ASN A 199 -9.15 8.97 -6.83
N VAL A 200 -9.99 9.78 -7.45
CA VAL A 200 -11.46 9.70 -7.35
C VAL A 200 -12.05 9.56 -8.75
N SER A 201 -13.08 8.70 -8.86
CA SER A 201 -13.87 8.53 -10.09
C SER A 201 -15.03 9.51 -10.14
N ARG A 202 -15.54 9.95 -8.97
CA ARG A 202 -16.63 10.92 -8.83
C ARG A 202 -16.17 12.20 -8.15
N SER A 203 -16.81 13.31 -8.50
CA SER A 203 -16.62 14.58 -7.78
C SER A 203 -17.27 14.54 -6.40
N ALA A 204 -16.76 15.36 -5.47
CA ALA A 204 -17.30 15.47 -4.11
C ALA A 204 -18.82 15.75 -4.12
N SER A 205 -19.26 16.72 -4.92
CA SER A 205 -20.68 17.07 -5.05
C SER A 205 -21.55 15.92 -5.55
N SER A 206 -21.03 15.07 -6.45
CA SER A 206 -21.78 13.89 -6.91
C SER A 206 -21.94 12.85 -5.80
N VAL A 207 -20.99 12.76 -4.87
CA VAL A 207 -21.06 11.84 -3.72
C VAL A 207 -22.02 12.39 -2.67
N GLU A 208 -21.99 13.70 -2.41
CA GLU A 208 -22.92 14.39 -1.49
C GLU A 208 -24.38 14.25 -1.94
N MET A 209 -24.67 14.57 -3.22
CA MET A 209 -26.02 14.41 -3.75
C MET A 209 -26.53 12.96 -3.62
N ALA A 210 -25.66 11.96 -3.83
CA ALA A 210 -26.02 10.56 -3.66
C ALA A 210 -26.25 10.17 -2.19
N ALA A 211 -25.56 10.82 -1.25
CA ALA A 211 -25.75 10.63 0.19
C ALA A 211 -27.08 11.21 0.67
N GLU A 212 -27.47 12.39 0.19
CA GLU A 212 -28.76 13.02 0.52
C GLU A 212 -29.97 12.16 0.11
N THR A 213 -29.82 11.39 -0.97
CA THR A 213 -30.90 10.53 -1.50
C THR A 213 -30.98 9.12 -0.89
N ASN A 214 -29.94 8.66 -0.17
CA ASN A 214 -29.88 7.30 0.37
C ASN A 214 -30.05 7.27 1.90
N ILE A 215 -30.85 6.31 2.38
CA ILE A 215 -31.02 6.05 3.81
C ILE A 215 -29.83 5.18 4.26
N GLY A 216 -28.80 5.82 4.81
CA GLY A 216 -27.56 5.17 5.26
C GLY A 216 -26.34 5.82 4.61
N ASP A 217 -25.60 6.61 5.38
CA ASP A 217 -24.33 7.21 4.95
C ASP A 217 -23.17 6.52 5.69
N SER A 218 -23.10 5.19 5.57
CA SER A 218 -22.01 4.45 6.18
C SER A 218 -20.68 4.75 5.49
N LEU A 219 -19.58 4.78 6.24
CA LEU A 219 -18.25 5.01 5.67
C LEU A 219 -17.94 4.05 4.48
N PRO A 220 -18.22 2.74 4.55
CA PRO A 220 -17.99 1.82 3.43
C PRO A 220 -18.73 2.24 2.15
N GLU A 221 -19.99 2.65 2.27
CA GLU A 221 -20.78 3.09 1.12
C GLU A 221 -20.23 4.38 0.51
N ARG A 222 -19.81 5.34 1.34
CA ARG A 222 -19.18 6.58 0.86
C ARG A 222 -17.89 6.29 0.10
N VAL A 223 -17.04 5.42 0.63
CA VAL A 223 -15.77 5.04 -0.01
C VAL A 223 -16.03 4.32 -1.34
N ALA A 224 -16.99 3.40 -1.39
CA ALA A 224 -17.39 2.75 -2.64
C ALA A 224 -17.85 3.77 -3.70
N ARG A 225 -18.71 4.73 -3.31
CA ARG A 225 -19.21 5.79 -4.22
C ARG A 225 -18.09 6.66 -4.80
N LEU A 226 -17.01 6.91 -4.07
CA LEU A 226 -15.87 7.71 -4.56
C LEU A 226 -15.16 7.07 -5.76
N ILE A 227 -15.20 5.74 -5.84
CA ILE A 227 -14.44 4.96 -6.83
C ILE A 227 -15.34 4.30 -7.88
N ASP A 228 -16.63 4.12 -7.59
CA ASP A 228 -17.60 3.52 -8.49
C ASP A 228 -17.75 4.28 -9.81
N ASP A 229 -17.43 3.57 -10.90
CA ASP A 229 -17.74 3.98 -12.27
C ASP A 229 -19.13 3.43 -12.67
N PRO A 230 -20.11 4.29 -13.00
CA PRO A 230 -21.45 3.86 -13.37
C PRO A 230 -21.47 3.13 -14.71
N MET A 231 -21.20 1.82 -14.67
CA MET A 231 -21.40 0.91 -15.81
C MET A 231 -22.84 0.41 -15.84
N THR A 232 -23.42 0.31 -17.04
CA THR A 232 -24.71 -0.36 -17.23
C THR A 232 -24.60 -1.82 -16.79
N PRO A 233 -25.46 -2.30 -15.86
CA PRO A 233 -25.39 -3.67 -15.40
C PRO A 233 -25.70 -4.63 -16.55
N THR A 234 -24.67 -5.36 -16.97
CA THR A 234 -24.71 -6.42 -17.97
C THR A 234 -23.92 -7.61 -17.43
N GLU A 235 -24.17 -8.82 -17.92
CA GLU A 235 -23.40 -10.02 -17.51
C GLU A 235 -21.89 -9.82 -17.81
N ASP A 236 -21.57 -9.25 -18.96
CA ASP A 236 -20.19 -8.92 -19.35
C ASP A 236 -19.53 -7.93 -18.37
N ALA A 237 -20.27 -6.91 -17.92
CA ALA A 237 -19.77 -5.96 -16.91
C ALA A 237 -19.54 -6.62 -15.54
N SER A 238 -20.35 -7.63 -15.18
CA SER A 238 -20.12 -8.39 -13.94
C SER A 238 -18.81 -9.19 -14.00
N PHE A 239 -18.59 -9.93 -15.11
CA PHE A 239 -17.34 -10.68 -15.29
C PHE A 239 -16.10 -9.77 -15.34
N GLN A 240 -16.22 -8.58 -15.92
CA GLN A 240 -15.14 -7.58 -15.91
C GLN A 240 -14.83 -7.10 -14.48
N ARG A 241 -15.85 -6.87 -13.64
CA ARG A 241 -15.66 -6.48 -12.22
C ARG A 241 -15.00 -7.59 -11.41
N ILE A 242 -15.45 -8.83 -11.57
CA ILE A 242 -14.84 -10.00 -10.90
C ILE A 242 -13.36 -10.14 -11.33
N ARG A 243 -13.09 -10.09 -12.63
CA ARG A 243 -11.71 -10.12 -13.16
C ARG A 243 -10.87 -9.00 -12.56
N ALA A 244 -11.38 -7.77 -12.57
CA ALA A 244 -10.70 -6.61 -12.02
C ALA A 244 -10.34 -6.79 -10.56
N ARG A 245 -11.29 -7.19 -9.71
CA ARG A 245 -11.02 -7.45 -8.29
C ARG A 245 -9.99 -8.55 -8.07
N LEU A 246 -10.10 -9.67 -8.78
CA LEU A 246 -9.15 -10.78 -8.66
C LEU A 246 -7.74 -10.37 -9.08
N VAL A 247 -7.58 -9.66 -10.20
CA VAL A 247 -6.27 -9.18 -10.66
C VAL A 247 -5.69 -8.14 -9.70
N ARG A 248 -6.51 -7.21 -9.18
CA ARG A 248 -6.09 -6.26 -8.14
C ARG A 248 -5.54 -6.98 -6.92
N ALA A 249 -6.26 -7.99 -6.42
CA ALA A 249 -5.82 -8.77 -5.27
C ALA A 249 -4.54 -9.58 -5.59
N LEU A 250 -4.43 -10.18 -6.77
CA LEU A 250 -3.21 -10.90 -7.16
C LEU A 250 -2.00 -10.00 -7.37
N LEU A 251 -2.19 -8.72 -7.72
CA LEU A 251 -1.10 -7.75 -7.90
C LEU A 251 -0.70 -7.05 -6.60
N ASP A 252 -1.69 -6.66 -5.79
CA ASP A 252 -1.48 -5.80 -4.64
C ASP A 252 -1.45 -6.58 -3.32
N ASP A 253 -2.26 -7.62 -3.15
CA ASP A 253 -2.31 -8.39 -1.89
C ASP A 253 -1.21 -9.45 -1.85
N PRO A 254 -0.54 -9.62 -0.69
CA PRO A 254 0.45 -10.68 -0.53
C PRO A 254 -0.11 -12.07 -0.85
N ILE A 255 -1.38 -12.29 -0.47
CA ILE A 255 -2.08 -13.56 -0.63
C ILE A 255 -3.56 -13.32 -0.93
N LEU A 256 -4.02 -13.88 -2.05
CA LEU A 256 -5.43 -14.06 -2.34
C LEU A 256 -5.94 -15.33 -1.67
N TYR A 257 -6.66 -15.21 -0.56
CA TYR A 257 -7.28 -16.36 0.08
C TYR A 257 -8.57 -16.76 -0.61
N PHE A 258 -8.78 -18.07 -0.75
CA PHE A 258 -10.01 -18.59 -1.35
C PHE A 258 -11.24 -18.39 -0.49
N HIS A 259 -11.09 -18.21 0.82
CA HIS A 259 -12.21 -17.95 1.74
C HIS A 259 -12.65 -16.49 1.75
N ASP A 260 -11.88 -15.58 1.13
CA ASP A 260 -12.24 -14.17 0.93
C ASP A 260 -13.04 -13.95 -0.38
N LEU A 261 -13.23 -15.01 -1.16
CA LEU A 261 -13.96 -14.98 -2.43
C LEU A 261 -15.43 -15.35 -2.19
N ASN A 262 -16.32 -14.60 -2.83
CA ASN A 262 -17.70 -15.04 -2.95
C ASN A 262 -17.85 -16.18 -3.99
N ASP A 263 -19.03 -16.78 -4.07
CA ASP A 263 -19.27 -17.94 -4.94
C ASP A 263 -19.02 -17.65 -6.42
N GLU A 264 -19.41 -16.47 -6.91
CA GLU A 264 -19.22 -16.08 -8.32
C GLU A 264 -17.74 -15.89 -8.66
N GLU A 265 -17.01 -15.22 -7.77
CA GLU A 265 -15.57 -15.01 -7.88
C GLU A 265 -14.81 -16.34 -7.85
N ARG A 266 -15.24 -17.27 -6.98
CA ARG A 266 -14.66 -18.60 -6.87
C ARG A 266 -14.85 -19.40 -8.16
N VAL A 267 -16.06 -19.42 -8.70
CA VAL A 267 -16.37 -20.09 -9.97
C VAL A 267 -15.57 -19.47 -11.12
N TYR A 268 -15.51 -18.14 -11.19
CA TYR A 268 -14.74 -17.43 -12.21
C TYR A 268 -13.24 -17.76 -12.12
N LEU A 269 -12.67 -17.69 -10.90
CA LEU A 269 -11.27 -18.01 -10.67
C LEU A 269 -10.98 -19.46 -11.07
N ASP A 270 -11.77 -20.44 -10.64
CA ASP A 270 -11.54 -21.85 -10.97
C ASP A 270 -11.55 -22.10 -12.50
N LYS A 271 -12.40 -21.37 -13.25
CA LYS A 271 -12.45 -21.46 -14.72
C LYS A 271 -11.30 -20.73 -15.42
N HIS A 272 -10.88 -19.57 -14.91
CA HIS A 272 -9.96 -18.66 -15.61
C HIS A 272 -8.56 -18.54 -14.98
N ARG A 273 -8.27 -19.23 -13.87
CA ARG A 273 -7.01 -19.14 -13.11
C ARG A 273 -5.77 -19.23 -13.99
N GLY A 274 -5.67 -20.27 -14.83
CA GLY A 274 -4.48 -20.47 -15.67
C GLY A 274 -4.26 -19.36 -16.72
N TYR A 275 -5.33 -18.66 -17.12
CA TYR A 275 -5.21 -17.48 -17.97
C TYR A 275 -4.75 -16.26 -17.18
N LEU A 276 -5.41 -15.95 -16.05
CA LEU A 276 -5.07 -14.80 -15.22
C LEU A 276 -3.62 -14.85 -14.71
N LEU A 277 -3.20 -15.98 -14.15
CA LEU A 277 -1.86 -16.13 -13.58
C LEU A 277 -0.78 -15.98 -14.65
N ARG A 278 -1.01 -16.51 -15.86
CA ARG A 278 -0.09 -16.34 -16.99
C ARG A 278 -0.02 -14.89 -17.45
N GLN A 279 -1.16 -14.21 -17.57
CA GLN A 279 -1.18 -12.80 -17.97
C GLN A 279 -0.47 -11.90 -16.96
N ILE A 280 -0.61 -12.18 -15.66
CA ILE A 280 0.15 -11.47 -14.62
C ILE A 280 1.64 -11.81 -14.73
N HIS A 281 2.00 -13.10 -14.80
CA HIS A 281 3.39 -13.53 -14.92
C HIS A 281 4.11 -12.92 -16.13
N GLU A 282 3.51 -12.97 -17.32
CA GLU A 282 4.07 -12.39 -18.54
C GLU A 282 4.31 -10.88 -18.37
N ALA A 283 3.35 -10.17 -17.78
CA ALA A 283 3.36 -8.72 -17.63
C ALA A 283 4.29 -8.23 -16.51
N THR A 284 4.41 -8.95 -15.39
CA THR A 284 5.13 -8.48 -14.18
C THR A 284 6.36 -9.30 -13.85
N GLY A 285 6.45 -10.55 -14.32
CA GLY A 285 7.46 -11.52 -13.90
C GLY A 285 7.12 -12.27 -12.61
N LEU A 286 6.03 -11.90 -11.91
CA LEU A 286 5.63 -12.56 -10.67
C LEU A 286 5.32 -14.05 -10.89
N ILE A 287 5.70 -14.88 -9.93
CA ILE A 287 5.53 -16.33 -9.99
C ILE A 287 4.38 -16.75 -9.10
N ALA A 288 3.40 -17.47 -9.66
CA ALA A 288 2.26 -17.93 -8.89
C ALA A 288 2.62 -19.14 -8.01
N GLU A 289 2.52 -18.97 -6.70
CA GLU A 289 2.50 -20.07 -5.73
C GLU A 289 1.05 -20.40 -5.35
N ILE A 290 0.59 -21.60 -5.73
CA ILE A 290 -0.79 -22.06 -5.46
C ILE A 290 -0.76 -23.07 -4.33
N ARG A 291 -1.47 -22.77 -3.24
CA ARG A 291 -1.68 -23.69 -2.11
C ARG A 291 -3.15 -23.91 -1.85
N ARG A 292 -3.48 -24.79 -0.89
CA ARG A 292 -4.87 -25.15 -0.56
C ARG A 292 -5.66 -23.93 -0.06
N GLU A 293 -5.02 -23.01 0.64
CA GLU A 293 -5.65 -21.84 1.24
C GLU A 293 -5.83 -20.66 0.29
N GLY A 294 -5.01 -20.55 -0.76
CA GLY A 294 -4.98 -19.38 -1.62
C GLY A 294 -3.81 -19.35 -2.61
N ILE A 295 -3.66 -18.20 -3.27
CA ILE A 295 -2.62 -17.93 -4.27
C ILE A 295 -1.77 -16.75 -3.79
N ALA A 296 -0.45 -16.89 -3.88
CA ALA A 296 0.50 -15.78 -3.73
C ALA A 296 1.21 -15.52 -5.06
N MET A 297 1.42 -14.26 -5.42
CA MET A 297 2.23 -13.87 -6.57
C MET A 297 3.61 -13.44 -6.04
N VAL A 298 4.56 -14.37 -6.07
CA VAL A 298 5.90 -14.22 -5.49
C VAL A 298 6.79 -13.40 -6.41
N ASP A 299 7.51 -12.45 -5.84
CA ASP A 299 8.49 -11.63 -6.53
C ASP A 299 9.91 -12.07 -6.19
N ASP A 300 10.57 -12.79 -7.10
CA ASP A 300 11.93 -13.30 -6.88
C ASP A 300 12.97 -12.17 -6.80
N ASP A 301 12.75 -11.08 -7.55
CA ASP A 301 13.64 -9.91 -7.58
C ASP A 301 13.47 -9.01 -6.32
N GLY A 302 12.28 -9.06 -5.72
CA GLY A 302 11.94 -8.36 -4.48
C GLY A 302 11.87 -6.83 -4.58
N ASP A 303 11.60 -6.27 -5.76
CA ASP A 303 11.38 -4.82 -6.00
C ASP A 303 9.89 -4.43 -6.08
N LEU A 304 8.97 -5.38 -6.22
CA LEU A 304 7.51 -5.13 -6.16
C LEU A 304 6.92 -5.22 -4.75
N THR A 305 7.73 -5.53 -3.74
CA THR A 305 7.26 -5.71 -2.35
C THR A 305 7.76 -4.60 -1.44
N ASP A 306 6.85 -4.05 -0.64
CA ASP A 306 7.09 -3.05 0.40
C ASP A 306 7.55 -3.67 1.73
N LEU A 307 7.17 -4.93 1.99
CA LEU A 307 7.55 -5.69 3.18
C LEU A 307 8.06 -7.09 2.80
N LYS A 308 9.34 -7.39 3.06
CA LYS A 308 9.90 -8.71 2.77
C LYS A 308 9.79 -9.63 3.99
N LEU A 309 9.71 -10.92 3.74
CA LEU A 309 9.86 -11.94 4.77
C LEU A 309 10.45 -13.20 4.11
N PRO A 310 11.63 -13.70 4.51
CA PRO A 310 12.46 -13.23 5.63
C PRO A 310 13.24 -11.94 5.33
N GLU A 311 13.65 -11.22 6.39
CA GLU A 311 14.56 -10.08 6.34
C GLU A 311 15.64 -10.20 7.42
N ASN A 312 16.87 -9.80 7.10
CA ASN A 312 18.01 -9.81 8.03
C ASN A 312 18.03 -8.57 8.95
N THR A 313 16.87 -8.17 9.46
CA THR A 313 16.69 -7.09 10.43
C THR A 313 16.22 -7.66 11.77
N THR A 314 16.25 -6.87 12.84
CA THR A 314 15.73 -7.35 14.14
C THR A 314 14.23 -7.66 14.04
N GLU A 315 13.48 -6.77 13.40
CA GLU A 315 12.05 -6.87 13.12
C GLU A 315 11.74 -8.05 12.20
N GLY A 316 12.54 -8.21 11.13
CA GLY A 316 12.41 -9.32 10.18
C GLY A 316 12.60 -10.67 10.83
N ASN A 317 13.67 -10.81 11.64
CA ASN A 317 13.95 -12.03 12.39
C ASN A 317 12.85 -12.33 13.43
N LEU A 318 12.42 -11.32 14.19
CA LEU A 318 11.33 -11.48 15.15
C LEU A 318 10.03 -11.92 14.46
N SER A 319 9.67 -11.28 13.35
CA SER A 319 8.47 -11.62 12.56
C SER A 319 8.54 -13.05 12.04
N LEU A 320 9.73 -13.49 11.58
CA LEU A 320 9.97 -14.85 11.13
C LEU A 320 9.79 -15.88 12.26
N PHE A 321 10.34 -15.61 13.45
CA PHE A 321 10.16 -16.49 14.60
C PHE A 321 8.70 -16.56 15.06
N LEU A 322 7.99 -15.44 15.05
CA LEU A 322 6.56 -15.39 15.40
C LEU A 322 5.71 -16.16 14.39
N VAL A 323 5.90 -15.98 13.08
CA VAL A 323 5.13 -16.73 12.08
C VAL A 323 5.41 -18.25 12.17
N GLN A 324 6.65 -18.64 12.47
CA GLN A 324 7.02 -20.04 12.71
C GLN A 324 6.29 -20.62 13.93
N TRP A 325 6.26 -19.87 15.03
CA TRP A 325 5.54 -20.24 16.24
C TRP A 325 4.04 -20.37 15.98
N PHE A 326 3.44 -19.40 15.30
CA PHE A 326 2.03 -19.44 14.89
C PHE A 326 1.73 -20.65 14.01
N ALA A 327 2.57 -20.94 13.01
CA ALA A 327 2.43 -22.11 12.16
C ALA A 327 2.45 -23.41 12.96
N GLN A 328 3.29 -23.50 14.01
CA GLN A 328 3.37 -24.67 14.87
C GLN A 328 2.11 -24.83 15.75
N ILE A 329 1.56 -23.76 16.32
CA ILE A 329 0.32 -23.81 17.11
C ILE A 329 -0.85 -24.24 16.21
N SER A 330 -0.93 -23.71 14.99
CA SER A 330 -2.00 -24.03 14.05
C SER A 330 -2.02 -25.48 13.56
N LYS A 331 -0.95 -26.27 13.76
CA LYS A 331 -0.96 -27.72 13.50
C LYS A 331 -1.82 -28.49 14.49
N THR A 332 -1.88 -28.03 15.74
CA THR A 332 -2.58 -28.72 16.84
C THR A 332 -4.00 -28.19 17.03
N ASN A 333 -4.22 -26.90 16.74
CA ASN A 333 -5.52 -26.26 16.90
C ASN A 333 -5.91 -25.51 15.62
N SER A 334 -7.05 -25.88 15.04
CA SER A 334 -7.56 -25.24 13.83
C SER A 334 -8.04 -23.82 14.15
N ARG A 335 -7.26 -22.81 13.73
CA ARG A 335 -7.50 -21.36 13.99
C ARG A 335 -7.48 -20.99 15.49
N PRO A 336 -6.32 -21.06 16.14
CA PRO A 336 -6.21 -20.66 17.54
C PRO A 336 -6.41 -19.15 17.66
N ALA A 337 -7.22 -18.71 18.63
CA ALA A 337 -7.23 -17.34 19.09
C ALA A 337 -6.16 -17.19 20.19
N ILE A 338 -5.10 -16.44 19.90
CA ILE A 338 -3.94 -16.30 20.78
C ILE A 338 -4.00 -14.91 21.42
N PRO A 339 -4.13 -14.79 22.75
CA PRO A 339 -4.11 -13.48 23.41
C PRO A 339 -2.81 -12.73 23.10
N VAL A 340 -2.88 -11.42 22.85
CA VAL A 340 -1.69 -10.59 22.60
C VAL A 340 -0.68 -10.69 23.75
N SER A 341 -1.14 -10.81 24.99
CA SER A 341 -0.27 -11.02 26.16
C SER A 341 0.55 -12.31 26.08
N ALA A 342 0.01 -13.38 25.49
CA ALA A 342 0.75 -14.63 25.26
C ALA A 342 1.81 -14.46 24.15
N VAL A 343 1.51 -13.62 23.14
CA VAL A 343 2.50 -13.23 22.13
C VAL A 343 3.62 -12.42 22.77
N GLU A 344 3.31 -11.42 23.59
CA GLU A 344 4.32 -10.62 24.32
C GLU A 344 5.20 -11.48 25.22
N GLU A 345 4.63 -12.46 25.91
CA GLU A 345 5.40 -13.43 26.72
C GLU A 345 6.34 -14.26 25.85
N HIS A 346 5.89 -14.71 24.67
CA HIS A 346 6.75 -15.41 23.73
C HIS A 346 7.86 -14.52 23.18
N VAL A 347 7.57 -13.25 22.84
CA VAL A 347 8.57 -12.26 22.43
C VAL A 347 9.60 -12.04 23.52
N ARG A 348 9.19 -11.94 24.79
CA ARG A 348 10.12 -11.84 25.92
C ARG A 348 11.08 -13.04 25.99
N SER A 349 10.59 -14.25 25.73
CA SER A 349 11.43 -15.46 25.63
C SER A 349 12.41 -15.36 24.45
N LEU A 350 11.95 -14.93 23.27
CA LEU A 350 12.82 -14.74 22.11
C LEU A 350 13.92 -13.69 22.36
N ILE A 351 13.61 -12.59 23.06
CA ILE A 351 14.60 -11.58 23.46
C ILE A 351 15.68 -12.19 24.36
N GLN A 352 15.31 -13.08 25.29
CA GLN A 352 16.27 -13.77 26.15
C GLN A 352 17.22 -14.68 25.36
N VAL A 353 16.70 -15.39 24.35
CA VAL A 353 17.49 -16.35 23.55
C VAL A 353 18.32 -15.65 22.46
N HIS A 354 17.72 -14.74 21.70
CA HIS A 354 18.29 -14.17 20.48
C HIS A 354 18.73 -12.70 20.61
N GLY A 355 18.34 -12.02 21.69
CA GLY A 355 18.53 -10.57 21.80
C GLY A 355 19.99 -10.10 21.75
N SER A 356 20.99 -10.98 21.88
CA SER A 356 22.42 -10.64 21.67
C SER A 356 22.79 -10.33 20.24
N GLN A 357 22.02 -10.85 19.30
CA GLN A 357 22.22 -10.70 17.87
C GLN A 357 21.38 -9.54 17.30
N TRP A 358 20.56 -8.90 18.13
CA TRP A 358 19.65 -7.83 17.78
C TRP A 358 20.16 -6.47 18.27
N ARG A 359 19.52 -5.40 17.81
CA ARG A 359 19.86 -4.03 18.26
C ARG A 359 19.67 -3.87 19.78
N LYS A 360 20.43 -2.95 20.38
CA LYS A 360 20.56 -2.83 21.83
C LYS A 360 19.24 -2.51 22.53
N GLU A 361 18.39 -1.70 21.88
CA GLU A 361 17.11 -1.21 22.39
C GLU A 361 16.12 -2.35 22.66
N VAL A 362 16.28 -3.51 21.99
CA VAL A 362 15.43 -4.69 22.21
C VAL A 362 15.67 -5.34 23.58
N ARG A 363 16.77 -5.03 24.25
CA ARG A 363 17.08 -5.56 25.59
C ARG A 363 16.63 -4.64 26.71
N GLU A 364 16.05 -3.49 26.39
CA GLU A 364 15.52 -2.56 27.39
C GLU A 364 14.23 -3.12 28.02
N ALA A 365 13.98 -2.74 29.28
CA ALA A 365 12.79 -3.19 29.98
C ALA A 365 11.53 -2.66 29.28
N GLY A 366 10.58 -3.55 28.96
CA GLY A 366 9.34 -3.21 28.27
C GLY A 366 9.45 -3.21 26.75
N ALA A 367 10.61 -3.58 26.18
CA ALA A 367 10.78 -3.63 24.74
C ALA A 367 9.85 -4.64 24.05
N GLU A 368 9.46 -5.71 24.76
CA GLU A 368 8.58 -6.75 24.26
C GLU A 368 7.23 -6.20 23.76
N ALA A 369 6.70 -5.15 24.38
CA ALA A 369 5.39 -4.61 24.03
C ALA A 369 5.40 -3.94 22.65
N TRP A 370 6.31 -2.98 22.43
CA TRP A 370 6.39 -2.28 21.15
C TRP A 370 6.91 -3.18 20.03
N LEU A 371 7.80 -4.13 20.32
CA LEU A 371 8.25 -5.15 19.36
C LEU A 371 7.12 -6.08 18.94
N THR A 372 6.27 -6.47 19.88
CA THR A 372 5.10 -7.29 19.58
C THR A 372 4.13 -6.52 18.69
N GLN A 373 3.84 -5.26 19.02
CA GLN A 373 2.96 -4.42 18.21
C GLN A 373 3.49 -4.24 16.76
N ASP A 374 4.78 -3.97 16.61
CA ASP A 374 5.43 -3.81 15.30
C ASP A 374 5.40 -5.10 14.48
N ALA A 375 5.80 -6.22 15.09
CA ALA A 375 5.79 -7.52 14.41
C ALA A 375 4.38 -7.98 14.03
N LEU A 376 3.38 -7.75 14.90
CA LEU A 376 1.97 -8.05 14.57
C LEU A 376 1.45 -7.15 13.45
N SER A 377 1.78 -5.86 13.45
CA SER A 377 1.42 -4.95 12.35
C SER A 377 2.02 -5.42 11.02
N ARG A 378 3.29 -5.83 11.03
CA ARG A 378 3.97 -6.37 9.84
C ARG A 378 3.34 -7.67 9.36
N LEU A 379 3.13 -8.65 10.24
CA LEU A 379 2.53 -9.94 9.89
C LEU A 379 1.08 -9.79 9.40
N ARG A 380 0.35 -8.81 9.93
CA ARG A 380 -0.98 -8.46 9.45
C ARG A 380 -0.94 -7.88 8.04
N SER A 381 0.02 -6.99 7.76
CA SER A 381 0.23 -6.41 6.42
C SER A 381 0.63 -7.45 5.38
N LEU A 382 1.36 -8.50 5.80
CA LEU A 382 1.67 -9.67 4.99
C LEU A 382 0.49 -10.65 4.84
N ARG A 383 -0.68 -10.32 5.40
CA ARG A 383 -1.87 -11.19 5.49
C ARG A 383 -1.56 -12.56 6.08
N LEU A 384 -0.68 -12.65 7.09
CA LEU A 384 -0.34 -13.90 7.78
C LEU A 384 -1.16 -14.11 9.06
N ILE A 385 -1.69 -13.03 9.62
CA ILE A 385 -2.52 -13.07 10.82
C ILE A 385 -3.72 -12.12 10.66
N GLN A 386 -4.75 -12.34 11.49
CA GLN A 386 -5.79 -11.37 11.78
C GLN A 386 -5.70 -10.97 13.26
N ILE A 387 -6.13 -9.74 13.56
CA ILE A 387 -6.25 -9.25 14.94
C ILE A 387 -7.74 -9.01 15.21
N ALA A 388 -8.28 -9.68 16.21
CA ALA A 388 -9.67 -9.56 16.64
C ALA A 388 -9.71 -9.15 18.11
N GLY A 389 -9.92 -7.86 18.38
CA GLY A 389 -9.81 -7.32 19.74
C GLY A 389 -8.39 -7.47 20.28
N ASN A 390 -8.23 -8.23 21.36
CA ASN A 390 -6.93 -8.50 21.99
C ASN A 390 -6.38 -9.91 21.66
N GLU A 391 -6.87 -10.51 20.57
CA GLU A 391 -6.48 -11.84 20.13
C GLU A 391 -5.90 -11.79 18.72
N VAL A 392 -4.89 -12.62 18.49
CA VAL A 392 -4.23 -12.87 17.22
C VAL A 392 -4.70 -14.21 16.70
N VAL A 393 -5.21 -14.22 15.46
CA VAL A 393 -5.64 -15.43 14.77
C VAL A 393 -4.67 -15.69 13.62
N PRO A 394 -3.79 -16.71 13.71
CA PRO A 394 -2.96 -17.12 12.61
C PRO A 394 -3.78 -17.58 11.39
N LEU A 395 -3.39 -17.10 10.21
CA LEU A 395 -3.96 -17.56 8.95
C LEU A 395 -3.18 -18.76 8.42
N ALA A 396 -3.84 -19.54 7.55
CA ALA A 396 -3.27 -20.79 7.02
C ALA A 396 -1.92 -20.58 6.31
N ALA A 397 -1.67 -19.36 5.82
CA ALA A 397 -0.43 -19.01 5.16
C ALA A 397 0.81 -19.00 6.07
N CYS A 398 0.65 -18.92 7.39
CA CYS A 398 1.78 -19.12 8.32
C CYS A 398 2.50 -20.45 8.02
N GLY A 399 1.77 -21.46 7.54
CA GLY A 399 2.33 -22.75 7.14
C GLY A 399 3.41 -22.68 6.05
N ARG A 400 3.52 -21.60 5.27
CA ARG A 400 4.63 -21.36 4.34
C ARG A 400 5.98 -21.27 5.05
N TYR A 401 5.97 -20.79 6.29
CA TYR A 401 7.15 -20.53 7.10
C TYR A 401 7.38 -21.58 8.18
N ALA A 402 6.56 -22.64 8.23
CA ALA A 402 6.78 -23.72 9.19
C ALA A 402 8.20 -24.27 9.00
N PRO A 403 8.99 -24.44 10.08
CA PRO A 403 10.34 -24.98 9.96
C PRO A 403 10.22 -26.37 9.32
N ASN A 404 10.83 -26.53 8.14
CA ASN A 404 10.95 -27.83 7.51
C ASN A 404 11.80 -28.70 8.43
N ASN A 405 11.27 -29.84 8.90
CA ASN A 405 12.02 -30.82 9.67
C ASN A 405 13.10 -31.55 8.83
N SER A 406 13.46 -31.02 7.65
CA SER A 406 14.25 -31.69 6.60
C SER A 406 15.72 -31.26 6.54
N LEU A 407 16.26 -30.60 7.56
CA LEU A 407 17.69 -30.25 7.64
C LEU A 407 18.50 -31.11 8.62
N ASN A 408 17.93 -32.21 9.13
CA ASN A 408 18.66 -33.27 9.83
C ASN A 408 18.51 -34.59 9.07
N GLY A 409 19.35 -34.77 8.05
CA GLY A 409 19.35 -35.94 7.19
C GLY A 409 20.42 -35.88 6.12
N SER A 410 21.66 -35.53 6.49
CA SER A 410 22.83 -36.01 5.75
C SER A 410 23.31 -37.25 6.50
N ASP A 411 22.72 -38.38 6.11
CA ASP A 411 23.26 -39.70 6.40
C ASP A 411 24.71 -39.76 5.92
N ASN A 412 25.52 -40.39 6.77
CA ASN A 412 26.72 -41.08 6.36
C ASN A 412 26.35 -42.06 5.24
N GLU A 413 26.95 -41.90 4.07
CA GLU A 413 27.26 -43.03 3.19
C GLU A 413 28.72 -42.86 2.73
N GLU A 414 29.58 -43.71 3.31
CA GLU A 414 30.78 -44.26 2.67
C GLU A 414 30.39 -45.15 1.49
#